data_AF-S7TAY4-F1
#
_entry.id   AF-S7TAY4-F1
#
_cell.length_a   1.000
_cell.length_b   1.000
_cell.length_c   1.000
_cell.angle_alpha   90.00
_cell.angle_beta   90.00
_cell.angle_gamma   90.00
#
_symmetry.space_group_name_H-M   'P 1'
#
loop_
_entity.id
_entity.type
_entity.pdbx_description
1 polymer ?
#
loop_
_entity_poly.entity_id
_entity_poly.type
_entity_poly.pdbx_seq_one_letter_code
_entity_poly.pdbx_strand_id
1 'polypeptide(L)'
;MTQRQPGFRCRRCGHCCLALRAHDTECEPEDFARWQAQGRHDILARIETVAPGGAEPVRRMWYTVEGERRVVDACPWLEIRDGAYSCAIESTKAAICRDFPLDAHHARSCGCPGYDDLPDSDR
;
A
#
# COMPACT_ATOMS: atom_id res chain seq x y z
N MET A 1 0.88 8.83 -13.55
CA MET A 1 0.33 7.46 -13.50
C MET A 1 1.48 6.49 -13.65
N THR A 2 2.15 6.15 -12.55
CA THR A 2 3.30 5.24 -12.55
C THR A 2 2.76 3.82 -12.52
N GLN A 3 2.45 3.26 -13.68
CA GLN A 3 2.03 1.86 -13.75
C GLN A 3 3.21 0.97 -13.37
N ARG A 4 2.93 -0.05 -12.55
CA ARG A 4 3.88 -1.11 -12.20
C ARG A 4 4.57 -1.64 -13.47
N GLN A 5 5.89 -1.80 -13.45
CA GLN A 5 6.64 -2.19 -14.65
C GLN A 5 6.12 -3.53 -15.23
N PRO A 6 6.13 -3.69 -16.57
CA PRO A 6 5.78 -4.93 -17.23
C PRO A 6 6.58 -6.12 -16.70
N GLY A 7 5.94 -7.28 -16.59
CA GLY A 7 6.60 -8.53 -16.14
C GLY A 7 6.62 -8.73 -14.63
N PHE A 8 6.15 -7.77 -13.83
CA PHE A 8 5.93 -8.03 -12.41
C PHE A 8 4.70 -8.93 -12.19
N ARG A 9 4.86 -9.99 -11.38
CA ARG A 9 3.75 -10.78 -10.85
C ARG A 9 3.82 -10.91 -9.34
N CYS A 10 2.81 -10.40 -8.62
CA CYS A 10 2.75 -10.56 -7.17
C CYS A 10 2.60 -12.05 -6.82
N ARG A 11 3.59 -12.61 -6.11
CA ARG A 11 3.57 -14.00 -5.63
C ARG A 11 3.01 -14.16 -4.21
N ARG A 12 2.40 -13.11 -3.65
CA ARG A 12 1.87 -13.11 -2.28
C ARG A 12 2.93 -13.48 -1.20
N CYS A 13 4.19 -13.14 -1.46
CA CYS A 13 5.32 -13.42 -0.55
C CYS A 13 5.38 -12.47 0.66
N GLY A 14 4.65 -11.35 0.64
CA GLY A 14 4.64 -10.36 1.72
C GLY A 14 5.80 -9.37 1.72
N HIS A 15 6.93 -9.67 1.07
CA HIS A 15 8.15 -8.85 1.07
C HIS A 15 7.91 -7.38 0.74
N CYS A 16 7.24 -7.09 -0.38
CA CYS A 16 6.97 -5.70 -0.76
C CYS A 16 5.97 -5.01 0.17
N CYS A 17 4.96 -5.75 0.67
CA CYS A 17 3.95 -5.21 1.60
C CYS A 17 4.55 -4.85 2.96
N LEU A 18 5.51 -5.65 3.45
CA LEU A 18 6.21 -5.43 4.70
C LEU A 18 7.28 -4.33 4.57
N ALA A 19 8.01 -4.31 3.44
CA ALA A 19 9.07 -3.34 3.18
C ALA A 19 8.55 -1.93 2.86
N LEU A 20 7.39 -1.80 2.19
CA LEU A 20 6.78 -0.51 1.86
C LEU A 20 6.52 0.36 3.09
N ARG A 21 6.32 -0.25 4.27
CA ARG A 21 5.87 0.44 5.49
C ARG A 21 4.70 1.37 5.16
N ALA A 22 3.65 0.84 4.54
CA ALA A 22 2.50 1.63 4.11
C ALA A 22 1.83 2.45 5.25
N HIS A 23 2.12 2.10 6.51
CA HIS A 23 1.73 2.86 7.70
C HIS A 23 2.49 4.18 7.91
N ASP A 24 3.53 4.46 7.13
CA ASP A 24 4.30 5.71 7.14
C ASP A 24 4.10 6.51 5.83
N THR A 25 3.06 6.17 5.06
CA THR A 25 2.83 6.74 3.73
C THR A 25 1.54 7.56 3.68
N GLU A 26 1.45 8.41 2.66
CA GLU A 26 0.28 9.22 2.40
C GLU A 26 -0.56 8.60 1.28
N CYS A 27 -1.88 8.69 1.39
CA CYS A 27 -2.76 8.29 0.29
C CYS A 27 -2.95 9.46 -0.66
N GLU A 28 -3.12 9.15 -1.94
CA GLU A 28 -3.46 10.17 -2.93
C GLU A 28 -4.87 10.74 -2.65
N PRO A 29 -5.16 12.00 -3.03
CA PRO A 29 -6.51 12.55 -2.96
C PRO A 29 -7.56 11.65 -3.64
N GLU A 30 -7.18 11.02 -4.74
CA GLU A 30 -8.00 10.10 -5.53
C GLU A 30 -8.30 8.79 -4.79
N ASP A 31 -7.36 8.31 -3.96
CA ASP A 31 -7.60 7.16 -3.09
C ASP A 31 -8.65 7.49 -2.04
N PHE A 32 -8.50 8.65 -1.39
CA PHE A 32 -9.42 9.10 -0.37
C PHE A 32 -10.83 9.34 -0.91
N ALA A 33 -10.94 10.08 -2.03
CA ALA A 33 -12.21 10.33 -2.70
C ALA A 33 -12.89 9.02 -3.15
N ARG A 34 -12.10 8.06 -3.64
CA ARG A 34 -12.62 6.73 -4.01
C ARG A 34 -13.17 5.97 -2.80
N TRP A 35 -12.48 5.98 -1.66
CA TRP A 35 -12.98 5.32 -0.45
C TRP A 35 -14.24 5.99 0.12
N GLN A 36 -14.36 7.30 0.01
CA GLN A 36 -15.60 8.03 0.34
C GLN A 36 -16.75 7.59 -0.57
N ALA A 37 -16.54 7.58 -1.90
CA ALA A 37 -17.56 7.17 -2.85
C ALA A 37 -17.98 5.70 -2.68
N GLN A 38 -17.08 4.83 -2.25
CA GLN A 38 -17.35 3.42 -1.97
C GLN A 38 -17.95 3.16 -0.58
N GLY A 39 -18.09 4.17 0.28
CA GLY A 39 -18.58 4.00 1.65
C GLY A 39 -17.64 3.17 2.54
N ARG A 40 -16.32 3.17 2.26
CA ARG A 40 -15.32 2.40 3.02
C ARG A 40 -14.90 3.10 4.30
N HIS A 41 -15.86 3.22 5.23
CA HIS A 41 -15.66 3.85 6.53
C HIS A 41 -14.57 3.16 7.36
N ASP A 42 -14.39 1.86 7.17
CA ASP A 42 -13.32 1.06 7.77
C ASP A 42 -11.91 1.49 7.34
N ILE A 43 -11.76 1.92 6.08
CA ILE A 43 -10.52 2.52 5.57
C ILE A 43 -10.39 3.97 6.04
N LEU A 44 -11.45 4.76 5.89
CA LEU A 44 -11.44 6.20 6.23
C LEU A 44 -11.14 6.44 7.71
N ALA A 45 -11.65 5.59 8.61
CA ALA A 45 -11.38 5.69 10.05
C ALA A 45 -9.88 5.56 10.40
N ARG A 46 -9.08 4.97 9.50
CA ARG A 46 -7.63 4.77 9.67
C ARG A 46 -6.78 5.84 8.98
N ILE A 47 -7.40 6.89 8.41
CA ILE A 47 -6.70 8.00 7.75
C ILE A 47 -6.65 9.21 8.67
N GLU A 48 -5.45 9.75 8.88
CA GLU A 48 -5.27 11.04 9.55
C GLU A 48 -5.18 12.16 8.51
N THR A 49 -6.09 13.13 8.58
CA THR A 49 -6.07 14.30 7.69
C THR A 49 -5.48 15.49 8.44
N VAL A 50 -4.32 15.96 7.97
CA VAL A 50 -3.65 17.15 8.48
C VAL A 50 -3.79 18.26 7.45
N ALA A 51 -4.41 19.37 7.83
CA ALA A 51 -4.55 20.55 6.97
C ALA A 51 -3.73 21.73 7.56
N PRO A 52 -2.47 21.90 7.14
CA PRO A 52 -1.73 23.11 7.48
C PRO A 52 -2.42 24.32 6.88
N GLY A 53 -2.53 25.43 7.61
CA GLY A 53 -3.32 26.60 7.22
C GLY A 53 -3.01 27.10 5.80
N GLY A 54 -3.94 26.86 4.87
CA GLY A 54 -3.88 27.30 3.48
C GLY A 54 -3.26 26.32 2.48
N ALA A 55 -2.82 25.13 2.92
CA ALA A 55 -2.27 24.09 2.06
C ALA A 55 -3.27 22.96 1.78
N GLU A 56 -3.00 22.17 0.74
CA GLU A 56 -3.76 20.94 0.46
C GLU A 56 -3.67 19.97 1.63
N PRO A 57 -4.78 19.29 2.01
CA PRO A 57 -4.76 18.35 3.12
C PRO A 57 -3.85 17.15 2.84
N VAL A 58 -2.97 16.88 3.78
CA VAL A 58 -2.13 15.69 3.82
C VAL A 58 -2.89 14.57 4.51
N ARG A 59 -2.90 13.36 3.91
CA ARG A 59 -3.72 12.24 4.37
C ARG A 59 -2.84 11.03 4.65
N ARG A 60 -2.49 10.83 5.92
CA ARG A 60 -1.56 9.79 6.36
C ARG A 60 -2.29 8.48 6.67
N MET A 61 -1.71 7.39 6.19
CA MET A 61 -2.08 6.00 6.47
C MET A 61 -0.99 5.40 7.36
N TRP A 62 -1.25 4.51 8.32
CA TRP A 62 -2.51 3.97 8.83
C TRP A 62 -2.55 4.21 10.34
N TYR A 63 -3.70 4.58 10.87
CA TYR A 63 -3.86 4.88 12.28
C TYR A 63 -4.72 3.84 13.02
N THR A 64 -4.55 3.79 14.33
CA THR A 64 -5.45 3.08 15.24
C THR A 64 -6.86 3.66 15.15
N VAL A 65 -7.85 2.77 15.28
CA VAL A 65 -9.29 3.13 15.32
C VAL A 65 -9.84 3.14 16.75
N GLU A 66 -9.16 2.47 17.67
CA GLU A 66 -9.51 2.37 19.08
C GLU A 66 -8.37 2.91 19.95
N GLY A 67 -8.74 3.54 21.07
CA GLY A 67 -7.78 4.09 22.03
C GLY A 67 -7.10 5.37 21.53
N GLU A 68 -5.86 5.59 21.98
CA GLU A 68 -5.06 6.71 21.53
C GLU A 68 -4.72 6.59 20.04
N ARG A 69 -4.86 7.70 19.34
CA ARG A 69 -4.63 7.77 17.90
C ARG A 69 -3.14 7.79 17.59
N ARG A 70 -2.64 6.68 17.03
CA ARG A 70 -1.22 6.48 16.70
C ARG A 70 -1.07 5.74 15.38
N VAL A 71 0.09 5.89 14.76
CA VAL A 71 0.49 5.06 13.62
C VAL A 71 0.55 3.61 14.07
N VAL A 72 0.04 2.69 13.25
CA VAL A 72 0.11 1.25 13.54
C VAL A 72 1.47 0.68 13.12
N ASP A 73 1.99 -0.27 13.90
CA ASP A 73 3.31 -0.89 13.63
C ASP A 73 3.30 -1.79 12.38
N ALA A 74 2.13 -2.24 11.95
CA ALA A 74 1.94 -3.11 10.79
C ALA A 74 0.69 -2.74 10.00
N CYS A 75 0.72 -2.98 8.68
CA CYS A 75 -0.43 -2.71 7.81
C CYS A 75 -1.67 -3.49 8.31
N PRO A 76 -2.79 -2.81 8.62
CA PRO A 76 -3.96 -3.46 9.21
C PRO A 76 -4.74 -4.31 8.19
N TRP A 77 -4.41 -4.17 6.91
CA TRP A 77 -5.04 -4.88 5.80
C TRP A 77 -4.23 -6.09 5.33
N LEU A 78 -3.01 -6.26 5.84
CA LEU A 78 -2.15 -7.37 5.49
C LEU A 78 -2.46 -8.57 6.40
N GLU A 79 -2.80 -9.69 5.78
CA GLU A 79 -3.21 -10.91 6.47
C GLU A 79 -2.54 -12.14 5.82
N ILE A 80 -2.60 -13.29 6.48
CA ILE A 80 -2.19 -14.57 5.89
C ILE A 80 -3.45 -15.38 5.58
N ARG A 81 -3.62 -15.76 4.33
CA ARG A 81 -4.70 -16.64 3.85
C ARG A 81 -4.10 -17.78 3.03
N ASP A 82 -4.44 -19.01 3.37
CA ASP A 82 -3.95 -20.22 2.70
C ASP A 82 -2.41 -20.31 2.66
N GLY A 83 -1.75 -19.92 3.76
CA GLY A 83 -0.29 -19.93 3.87
C GLY A 83 0.43 -18.83 3.09
N ALA A 84 -0.28 -17.87 2.49
CA ALA A 84 0.31 -16.76 1.73
C ALA A 84 -0.26 -15.40 2.14
N TYR A 85 0.53 -14.33 1.96
CA TYR A 85 0.10 -12.99 2.31
C TYR A 85 -1.02 -12.49 1.39
N SER A 86 -2.05 -11.87 1.95
CA SER A 86 -3.20 -11.30 1.26
C SER A 86 -3.44 -9.88 1.72
N CYS A 87 -3.99 -9.05 0.83
CA CYS A 87 -4.48 -7.73 1.18
C CYS A 87 -6.01 -7.78 1.26
N ALA A 88 -6.57 -7.53 2.44
CA ALA A 88 -8.02 -7.54 2.66
C ALA A 88 -8.75 -6.45 1.85
N ILE A 89 -8.02 -5.45 1.34
CA ILE A 89 -8.55 -4.36 0.51
C ILE A 89 -8.01 -4.39 -0.92
N GLU A 90 -7.57 -5.56 -1.43
CA GLU A 90 -6.91 -5.67 -2.74
C GLU A 90 -7.63 -4.93 -3.88
N SER A 91 -8.97 -4.98 -3.93
CA SER A 91 -9.79 -4.34 -4.96
C SER A 91 -9.81 -2.80 -4.90
N THR A 92 -9.47 -2.21 -3.75
CA THR A 92 -9.51 -0.75 -3.55
C THR A 92 -8.26 -0.19 -2.86
N LYS A 93 -7.18 -0.97 -2.79
CA LYS A 93 -5.92 -0.55 -2.17
C LYS A 93 -5.43 0.77 -2.76
N ALA A 94 -4.73 1.53 -1.92
CA ALA A 94 -4.12 2.80 -2.28
C ALA A 94 -3.21 2.65 -3.51
N ALA A 95 -3.08 3.71 -4.31
CA ALA A 95 -2.25 3.74 -5.50
C ALA A 95 -0.81 3.33 -5.18
N ILE A 96 -0.23 3.89 -4.11
CA ILE A 96 1.12 3.52 -3.66
C ILE A 96 1.28 2.01 -3.41
N CYS A 97 0.29 1.36 -2.80
CA CYS A 97 0.30 -0.10 -2.59
C CYS A 97 0.13 -0.87 -3.90
N ARG A 98 -0.64 -0.33 -4.86
CA ARG A 98 -0.88 -0.93 -6.18
C ARG A 98 0.32 -0.78 -7.10
N ASP A 99 1.12 0.25 -6.93
CA ASP A 99 2.25 0.52 -7.81
C ASP A 99 3.55 -0.08 -7.25
N PHE A 100 3.62 -0.39 -5.94
CA PHE A 100 4.82 -0.92 -5.30
C PHE A 100 5.01 -2.46 -5.45
N PRO A 101 6.19 -2.96 -5.83
CA PRO A 101 7.43 -2.21 -6.10
C PRO A 101 7.39 -1.51 -7.46
N LEU A 102 7.98 -0.31 -7.52
CA LEU A 102 7.94 0.55 -8.71
C LEU A 102 8.68 -0.07 -9.92
N ASP A 103 9.74 -0.84 -9.65
CA ASP A 103 10.64 -1.41 -10.65
C ASP A 103 11.31 -2.69 -10.11
N ALA A 104 12.09 -3.36 -10.96
CA ALA A 104 12.83 -4.57 -10.63
C ALA A 104 13.89 -4.37 -9.53
N HIS A 105 14.54 -3.21 -9.50
CA HIS A 105 15.51 -2.88 -8.46
C HIS A 105 14.86 -2.79 -7.08
N HIS A 106 13.73 -2.10 -6.95
CA HIS A 106 12.94 -2.03 -5.72
C HIS A 106 12.40 -3.38 -5.29
N ALA A 107 11.96 -4.22 -6.23
CA ALA A 107 11.54 -5.58 -5.89
C ALA A 107 12.71 -6.38 -5.29
N ARG A 108 13.89 -6.32 -5.90
CA ARG A 108 15.09 -7.02 -5.41
C ARG A 108 15.54 -6.50 -4.05
N SER A 109 15.51 -5.18 -3.82
CA SER A 109 15.88 -4.61 -2.52
C SER A 109 14.95 -5.06 -1.39
N CYS A 110 13.68 -5.35 -1.71
CA CYS A 110 12.73 -5.94 -0.78
C CYS A 110 12.86 -7.47 -0.64
N GLY A 111 13.65 -8.14 -1.50
CA GLY A 111 13.68 -9.60 -1.62
C GLY A 111 12.46 -10.20 -2.33
N CYS A 112 11.68 -9.40 -3.07
CA CYS A 112 10.47 -9.83 -3.76
C CYS A 112 10.82 -10.67 -5.02
N PRO A 113 10.33 -11.92 -5.12
CA PRO A 113 10.56 -12.80 -6.28
C PRO A 113 9.67 -12.46 -7.49
N GLY A 114 9.02 -11.29 -7.49
CA GLY A 114 7.98 -10.93 -8.46
C GLY A 114 8.48 -10.71 -9.89
N TYR A 115 9.79 -10.66 -10.09
CA TYR A 115 10.47 -10.55 -11.39
C TYR A 115 11.36 -11.76 -11.69
N ASP A 116 11.30 -12.84 -10.91
CA ASP A 116 12.17 -14.00 -11.13
C ASP A 116 11.93 -14.66 -12.50
N ASP A 117 10.75 -14.48 -13.07
CA ASP A 117 10.38 -15.02 -14.39
C ASP A 117 10.82 -14.11 -15.56
N LEU A 118 11.41 -12.93 -15.29
CA LEU A 118 11.98 -12.08 -16.35
C LEU A 118 13.32 -12.64 -16.85
N PRO A 119 13.55 -12.64 -18.18
CA PRO A 119 14.84 -13.03 -18.76
C PRO A 119 15.97 -12.10 -18.28
N ASP A 120 17.19 -12.64 -18.17
CA ASP A 120 18.35 -11.92 -17.63
C ASP A 120 18.75 -10.66 -18.42
N SER A 121 18.33 -10.53 -19.69
CA SER A 121 18.53 -9.31 -20.50
C SER A 121 17.71 -8.11 -20.02
N ASP A 122 16.65 -8.37 -19.24
CA ASP A 122 15.66 -7.40 -18.80
C ASP A 122 15.68 -7.20 -17.27
N ARG A 123 16.67 -7.78 -16.58
CA ARG A 123 16.86 -7.71 -15.13
C ARG A 123 17.72 -6.54 -14.68
#